data_AF-A0A1S2GSI2-F1
#
_entry.id   AF-A0A1S2GSI2-F1
#
_cell.length_a   1.000
_cell.length_b   1.000
_cell.length_c   1.000
_cell.angle_alpha   90.00
_cell.angle_beta   90.00
_cell.angle_gamma   90.00
#
_symmetry.space_group_name_H-M   'P 1'
#
loop_
_entity.id
_entity.type
_entity.pdbx_description
1 polymer ?
#
loop_
_entity_poly.entity_id
_entity_poly.type
_entity_poly.pdbx_seq_one_letter_code
_entity_poly.pdbx_strand_id
1 'polypeptide(L)'
;MAKGKGHVSWSLFSTKGNILHRDLVVNWGPAGSTHFPDISFMNSADYSKTKTVLASGKLGANMHGFVVVGSLQVSCTIPSVYADSVNI
;
A
#
# COMPACT_ATOMS: atom_id res chain seq x y z
N MET A 1 7.63 11.76 -21.05
CA MET A 1 6.22 11.53 -20.65
C MET A 1 6.06 10.05 -20.34
N ALA A 2 5.73 9.67 -19.10
CA ALA A 2 5.54 8.28 -18.71
C ALA A 2 4.29 7.71 -19.40
N LYS A 3 4.40 6.56 -20.07
CA LYS A 3 3.36 6.01 -20.96
C LYS A 3 2.83 4.61 -20.55
N GLY A 4 3.02 4.17 -19.31
CA GLY A 4 2.35 2.97 -18.76
C GLY A 4 1.40 3.30 -17.61
N LYS A 5 0.30 2.56 -17.47
CA LYS A 5 -0.66 2.66 -16.36
C LYS A 5 -0.57 1.38 -15.52
N GLY A 6 -0.16 1.52 -14.26
CA GLY A 6 -0.20 0.43 -13.28
C GLY A 6 -1.19 0.75 -12.16
N HIS A 7 -1.66 -0.27 -11.47
CA HIS A 7 -2.46 -0.12 -10.26
C HIS A 7 -1.77 -0.86 -9.12
N VAL A 8 -1.81 -0.25 -7.94
CA VAL A 8 -1.40 -0.88 -6.69
C VAL A 8 -2.58 -0.89 -5.76
N SER A 9 -2.85 -2.07 -5.21
CA SER A 9 -3.96 -2.32 -4.30
C SER A 9 -3.43 -2.96 -3.03
N TRP A 10 -4.00 -2.57 -1.90
CA TRP A 10 -3.72 -3.18 -0.62
C TRP A 10 -4.98 -3.26 0.22
N SER A 11 -5.01 -4.24 1.10
CA SER A 11 -6.09 -4.46 2.04
C SER A 11 -5.55 -4.82 3.41
N LEU A 12 -6.33 -4.46 4.42
CA LEU A 12 -6.11 -4.82 5.81
C LEU A 12 -7.37 -5.50 6.31
N PHE A 13 -7.19 -6.56 7.09
CA PHE A 13 -8.27 -7.28 7.74
C PHE A 13 -7.83 -7.66 9.15
N SER A 14 -8.73 -7.45 10.11
CA SER A 14 -8.51 -7.79 11.51
C SER A 14 -9.63 -8.69 12.03
N THR A 15 -9.24 -9.80 12.64
CA THR A 15 -10.15 -10.69 13.37
C THR A 15 -10.23 -10.37 14.87
N LYS A 16 -9.40 -9.44 15.37
CA LYS A 16 -9.24 -9.15 16.80
C LYS A 16 -9.91 -7.85 17.24
N GLY A 17 -10.64 -7.18 16.34
CA GLY A 17 -11.29 -5.90 16.59
C GLY A 17 -11.16 -4.95 15.42
N ASN A 18 -11.69 -3.75 15.57
CA ASN A 18 -11.67 -2.74 14.52
C ASN A 18 -10.28 -2.13 14.39
N ILE A 19 -9.87 -1.89 13.15
CA ILE A 19 -8.79 -0.98 12.81
C ILE A 19 -9.31 0.41 13.18
N LEU A 20 -8.55 1.12 14.02
CA LEU A 20 -8.88 2.47 14.50
C LEU A 20 -8.09 3.55 13.76
N HIS A 21 -6.86 3.21 13.37
CA HIS A 21 -5.95 4.12 12.70
C HIS A 21 -5.00 3.35 11.80
N ARG A 22 -4.63 3.96 10.68
CA ARG A 22 -3.60 3.46 9.78
C ARG A 22 -2.63 4.60 9.53
N ASP A 23 -1.34 4.31 9.61
CA ASP A 23 -0.26 5.16 9.17
C ASP A 23 0.70 4.31 8.33
N LEU A 24 0.47 4.31 7.02
CA LEU A 24 1.17 3.46 6.08
C LEU A 24 1.82 4.29 4.97
N VAL A 25 3.06 3.96 4.64
CA VAL A 25 3.76 4.45 3.46
C VAL A 25 3.78 3.34 2.43
N VAL A 26 3.18 3.62 1.27
CA VAL A 26 3.18 2.70 0.13
C VAL A 26 4.16 3.21 -0.91
N ASN A 27 5.21 2.44 -1.17
CA ASN A 27 6.17 2.70 -2.24
C ASN A 27 5.78 1.90 -3.48
N TRP A 28 5.82 2.51 -4.65
CA TRP A 28 5.42 1.94 -5.92
C TRP A 28 6.22 2.52 -7.10
N GLY A 29 6.34 1.75 -8.18
CA GLY A 29 6.92 2.20 -9.45
C GLY A 29 8.28 1.55 -9.74
N PRO A 30 9.02 2.05 -10.73
CA PRO A 30 10.35 1.54 -11.05
C PRO A 30 11.26 1.68 -9.83
N ALA A 31 11.69 0.56 -9.26
CA ALA A 31 12.42 0.49 -7.99
C ALA A 31 11.77 1.25 -6.80
N GLY A 32 10.43 1.41 -6.78
CA GLY A 32 9.73 2.13 -5.71
C GLY A 32 9.87 3.66 -5.76
N SER A 33 10.12 4.23 -6.93
CA SER A 33 10.39 5.67 -7.13
C SER A 33 9.24 6.62 -6.76
N THR A 34 8.02 6.12 -6.63
CA THR A 34 6.86 6.90 -6.19
C THR A 34 6.42 6.40 -4.83
N HIS A 35 6.06 7.32 -3.93
CA HIS A 35 5.49 6.95 -2.65
C HIS A 35 4.23 7.75 -2.39
N PHE A 36 3.32 7.19 -1.59
CA PHE A 36 2.18 7.94 -1.10
C PHE A 36 1.71 7.43 0.27
N PRO A 37 1.22 8.34 1.12
CA PRO A 37 0.70 7.99 2.43
C PRO A 37 -0.72 7.40 2.32
N ASP A 38 -1.01 6.46 3.20
CA ASP A 38 -2.37 5.99 3.48
C ASP A 38 -2.69 6.12 4.98
N ILE A 39 -2.99 7.36 5.36
CA ILE A 39 -3.16 7.77 6.75
C ILE A 39 -4.62 8.14 6.97
N SER A 40 -5.28 7.47 7.91
CA SER A 40 -6.65 7.81 8.30
C SER A 40 -7.04 7.16 9.61
N PHE A 41 -7.86 7.87 10.39
CA PHE A 41 -8.72 7.22 11.38
C PHE A 41 -9.86 6.49 10.69
N MET A 42 -10.27 5.37 11.25
CA MET A 42 -11.38 4.57 10.78
C MET A 42 -11.95 3.76 11.95
N ASN A 43 -13.05 3.05 11.73
CA ASN A 43 -13.57 2.09 12.71
C ASN A 43 -14.21 0.93 11.97
N SER A 44 -13.38 0.10 11.33
CA SER A 44 -13.85 -1.11 10.62
C SER A 44 -12.87 -2.25 10.82
N ALA A 45 -13.37 -3.48 10.74
CA ALA A 45 -12.53 -4.68 10.76
C ALA A 45 -11.76 -4.88 9.45
N ASP A 46 -12.25 -4.28 8.37
CA ASP A 46 -11.76 -4.43 7.00
C ASP A 46 -11.50 -3.08 6.32
N TYR A 47 -10.52 -3.10 5.43
CA TYR A 47 -10.21 -1.97 4.58
C TYR A 47 -9.53 -2.42 3.30
N SER A 48 -9.83 -1.73 2.20
CA SER A 48 -9.08 -1.86 0.96
C SER A 48 -8.93 -0.50 0.28
N LYS A 49 -7.84 -0.33 -0.46
CA LYS A 49 -7.61 0.84 -1.31
C LYS A 49 -6.83 0.44 -2.54
N THR A 50 -7.15 1.13 -3.63
CA THR A 50 -6.47 1.00 -4.91
C THR A 50 -6.04 2.38 -5.37
N LYS A 51 -4.81 2.49 -5.86
CA LYS A 51 -4.29 3.71 -6.46
C LYS A 51 -3.70 3.42 -7.82
N THR A 52 -4.11 4.21 -8.81
CA THR A 52 -3.53 4.21 -10.14
C THR A 52 -2.24 5.03 -10.12
N VAL A 53 -1.17 4.48 -10.68
CA VAL A 53 0.12 5.17 -10.82
C VAL A 53 0.62 5.05 -12.25
N LEU A 54 1.11 6.16 -12.79
CA LEU A 54 1.68 6.22 -14.14
C LEU A 54 3.17 5.91 -14.07
N ALA A 55 3.59 4.80 -14.67
CA ALA A 55 4.97 4.32 -14.64
C ALA A 55 5.27 3.38 -15.82
N SER A 56 6.55 3.23 -16.18
CA SER A 56 7.03 2.31 -17.22
C SER A 56 8.23 1.50 -16.73
N GLY A 57 8.36 0.25 -17.19
CA GLY A 57 9.46 -0.65 -16.81
C GLY A 57 9.08 -1.66 -15.72
N LYS A 58 10.10 -2.23 -15.05
CA LYS A 58 9.90 -3.19 -13.95
C LYS A 58 9.33 -2.47 -12.74
N LEU A 59 8.08 -2.78 -12.39
CA LEU A 59 7.39 -2.13 -11.27
C LEU A 59 7.60 -2.92 -9.98
N GLY A 60 7.98 -2.22 -8.91
CA GLY A 60 8.09 -2.77 -7.56
C GLY A 60 7.13 -2.06 -6.60
N ALA A 61 6.65 -2.79 -5.61
CA ALA A 61 5.78 -2.31 -4.54
C ALA A 61 6.33 -2.74 -3.19
N ASN A 62 6.36 -1.85 -2.20
CA ASN A 62 6.50 -2.26 -0.81
C ASN A 62 5.65 -1.37 0.08
N MET A 63 5.42 -1.82 1.31
CA MET A 63 4.66 -1.06 2.29
C MET A 63 5.31 -1.18 3.65
N HIS A 64 5.34 -0.09 4.40
CA HIS A 64 5.73 -0.11 5.79
C HIS A 64 4.95 0.93 6.59
N GLY A 65 4.86 0.72 7.90
CA GLY A 65 4.18 1.64 8.81
C GLY A 65 3.55 0.90 9.98
N PHE A 66 2.47 1.44 10.51
CA PHE A 66 1.72 0.82 11.60
C PHE A 66 0.21 0.98 11.44
N VAL A 67 -0.52 0.09 12.10
CA VAL A 67 -1.98 0.14 12.23
C VAL A 67 -2.33 -0.02 13.69
N VAL A 68 -3.37 0.68 14.14
CA VAL A 68 -3.92 0.53 15.48
C VAL A 68 -5.18 -0.33 15.38
N VAL A 69 -5.20 -1.46 16.08
CA VAL A 69 -6.33 -2.40 16.15
C VAL A 69 -6.79 -2.47 17.61
N GLY A 70 -7.98 -1.95 17.90
CA GLY A 70 -8.39 -1.72 19.29
C GLY A 70 -7.36 -0.86 20.03
N SER A 71 -6.77 -1.37 21.12
CA SER A 71 -5.71 -0.68 21.87
C SER A 71 -4.28 -1.08 21.46
N LEU A 72 -4.13 -1.91 20.43
CA LEU A 72 -2.83 -2.46 20.03
C LEU A 72 -2.29 -1.72 18.81
N GLN A 73 -1.05 -1.26 18.88
CA GLN A 73 -0.30 -0.80 17.71
C GLN A 73 0.47 -1.97 17.10
N VAL A 74 0.25 -2.22 15.82
CA VAL A 74 0.88 -3.31 15.06
C VAL A 74 1.72 -2.70 13.95
N SER A 75 3.00 -3.05 13.91
CA SER A 75 3.88 -2.68 12.79
C SER A 75 3.55 -3.56 11.58
N CYS A 76 3.42 -2.95 10.41
CA CYS A 76 3.16 -3.63 9.16
C CYS A 76 4.33 -3.40 8.22
N THR A 77 4.91 -4.48 7.69
CA THR A 77 5.91 -4.41 6.63
C THR A 77 5.56 -5.46 5.58
N ILE A 78 5.34 -5.02 4.35
CA ILE A 78 5.22 -5.87 3.17
C ILE A 78 6.54 -5.73 2.39
N PRO A 79 7.33 -6.80 2.27
CA PRO A 79 8.59 -6.76 1.53
C PRO A 79 8.33 -6.46 0.05
N SER A 80 9.39 -6.07 -0.67
CA SER A 80 9.24 -5.64 -2.06
C SER A 80 8.72 -6.76 -2.96
N VAL A 81 7.56 -6.54 -3.58
CA VAL A 81 6.96 -7.40 -4.60
C VAL A 81 7.19 -6.74 -5.95
N TYR A 82 7.62 -7.52 -6.94
CA TYR A 82 7.87 -7.02 -8.29
C TYR A 82 6.88 -7.64 -9.26
N ALA A 83 6.25 -6.80 -10.08
CA ALA A 83 5.55 -7.26 -11.27
C ALA A 83 6.54 -7.38 -12.43
N ASP A 84 6.20 -8.22 -13.40
CA ASP A 84 6.90 -8.26 -14.68
C ASP A 84 6.86 -6.90 -15.37
N SER A 85 7.82 -6.67 -16.25
CA SER A 85 7.99 -5.41 -16.97
C SER A 85 6.71 -5.04 -17.71
N VAL A 86 6.15 -3.88 -17.39
CA VAL A 86 5.02 -3.33 -18.14
C VAL A 86 5.57 -2.60 -19.35
N ASN A 87 5.37 -3.19 -20.53
CA ASN A 87 5.66 -2.56 -21.83
C ASN A 87 4.42 -1.84 -22.36
N ILE A 88 4.66 -0.84 -23.19
CA ILE A 88 3.64 -0.05 -23.90
C ILE A 88 3.29 -0.77 -25.20
#